data_AF-A0AAE7M646-F1
#
_entry.id   AF-A0AAE7M646-F1
#
_cell.length_a   1.000
_cell.length_b   1.000
_cell.length_c   1.000
_cell.angle_alpha   90.00
_cell.angle_beta   90.00
_cell.angle_gamma   90.00
#
_symmetry.space_group_name_H-M   'P 1'
#
loop_
_entity.id
_entity.type
_entity.pdbx_description
1 polymer ?
#
loop_
_entity_poly.entity_id
_entity_poly.type
_entity_poly.pdbx_seq_one_letter_code
_entity_poly.pdbx_strand_id
1 'polypeptide(L)'
;MLTPTLPDLHALIGAQGLDLLREHQLLETLIERMLISSLIAKVELDAASLEAAPSEPQERQLRLAKLARDQFGAKAEARFLQQKGRLDRVVYSLLRLDSRSQAQELYLQIAHGEADFPELASRFSQGPEQSTNGVVGPVPLNQAHPSLADKLRAAQPGALLEPFRIDRWWVIARLERYAAASFDARMAEQMSVELLQEWLQQETAHRLSALDRTSGDASKP
;
A
#
# COMPACT_ATOMS: atom_id res chain seq x y z
N MET A 1 5.27 17.85 17.46
CA MET A 1 4.27 16.78 17.40
C MET A 1 2.92 17.41 17.05
N LEU A 2 2.07 16.70 16.30
CA LEU A 2 0.71 17.16 16.00
C LEU A 2 -0.13 17.19 17.27
N THR A 3 -0.82 18.29 17.54
CA THR A 3 -1.68 18.47 18.72
C THR A 3 -3.05 19.01 18.28
N PRO A 4 -3.90 18.14 17.72
CA PRO A 4 -5.27 18.52 17.37
C PRO A 4 -6.05 18.81 18.65
N THR A 5 -6.93 19.80 18.58
CA THR A 5 -7.85 20.15 19.66
C THR A 5 -9.24 19.72 19.27
N LEU A 6 -9.77 18.72 19.97
CA LEU A 6 -11.15 18.29 19.86
C LEU A 6 -11.94 18.81 21.06
N PRO A 7 -13.20 19.25 20.86
CA PRO A 7 -14.09 19.54 21.97
C PRO A 7 -14.48 18.26 22.71
N ASP A 8 -14.96 18.41 23.94
CA ASP A 8 -15.49 17.30 24.73
C ASP A 8 -16.82 16.81 24.14
N LEU A 9 -16.77 15.69 23.42
CA LEU A 9 -17.95 15.10 22.78
C LEU A 9 -18.98 14.61 23.80
N HIS A 10 -18.55 14.11 24.96
CA HIS A 10 -19.49 13.67 25.99
C HIS A 10 -20.29 14.86 26.53
N ALA A 11 -19.64 15.99 26.77
CA ALA A 11 -20.31 17.23 27.17
C ALA A 11 -21.21 17.82 26.08
N LEU A 12 -20.85 17.67 24.80
CA LEU A 12 -21.59 18.27 23.67
C LEU A 12 -22.83 17.50 23.25
N ILE A 13 -22.76 16.17 23.15
CA ILE A 13 -23.84 15.34 22.57
C ILE A 13 -24.40 14.30 23.55
N GLY A 14 -23.82 14.18 24.74
CA GLY A 14 -24.26 13.25 25.78
C GLY A 14 -24.04 11.77 25.43
N ALA A 15 -24.31 10.90 26.40
CA ALA A 15 -24.14 9.45 26.24
C ALA A 15 -25.05 8.86 25.14
N GLN A 16 -26.33 9.23 25.11
CA GLN A 16 -27.29 8.73 24.11
C GLN A 16 -26.90 9.14 22.67
N GLY A 17 -26.37 10.35 22.48
CA GLY A 17 -25.89 10.81 21.18
C GLY A 17 -24.64 10.05 20.73
N LEU A 18 -23.71 9.77 21.65
CA LEU A 18 -22.55 8.94 21.38
C LEU A 18 -22.94 7.50 21.02
N ASP A 19 -23.91 6.92 21.75
CA ASP A 19 -24.41 5.57 21.50
C ASP A 19 -25.06 5.47 20.12
N LEU A 20 -25.89 6.45 19.75
CA LEU A 20 -26.52 6.52 18.41
C LEU A 20 -25.46 6.60 17.29
N LEU A 21 -24.45 7.45 17.45
CA LEU A 21 -23.36 7.57 16.48
C LEU A 21 -22.54 6.28 16.39
N ARG A 22 -22.37 5.56 17.49
CA ARG A 22 -21.67 4.27 17.53
C ARG A 22 -22.49 3.19 16.82
N GLU A 23 -23.78 3.09 17.11
CA GLU A 23 -24.70 2.13 16.50
C GLU A 23 -24.71 2.24 14.97
N HIS A 24 -24.63 3.47 14.46
CA HIS A 24 -24.60 3.75 13.02
C HIS A 24 -23.20 3.88 12.41
N GLN A 25 -22.13 3.54 13.15
CA GLN A 25 -20.73 3.61 12.66
C GLN A 25 -20.29 5.02 12.21
N LEU A 26 -20.90 6.06 12.76
CA LEU A 26 -20.62 7.47 12.44
C LEU A 26 -19.63 8.12 13.41
N LEU A 27 -19.43 7.55 14.60
CA LEU A 27 -18.59 8.15 15.64
C LEU A 27 -17.12 8.28 15.19
N GLU A 28 -16.56 7.23 14.61
CA GLU A 28 -15.19 7.23 14.08
C GLU A 28 -15.02 8.27 12.97
N THR A 29 -15.96 8.28 12.01
CA THR A 29 -15.98 9.25 10.90
C THR A 29 -16.06 10.69 11.41
N LEU A 30 -16.85 10.94 12.45
CA LEU A 30 -16.98 12.27 13.06
C LEU A 30 -15.66 12.70 13.70
N ILE A 31 -15.05 11.83 14.52
CA ILE A 31 -13.78 12.11 15.20
C ILE A 31 -12.69 12.42 14.18
N GLU A 32 -12.53 11.57 13.16
CA GLU A 32 -11.53 11.77 12.10
C GLU A 32 -11.77 13.10 11.36
N ARG A 33 -13.02 13.40 10.99
CA ARG A 33 -13.37 14.68 10.35
C ARG A 33 -13.00 15.87 11.21
N MET A 34 -13.27 15.82 12.51
CA MET A 34 -12.96 16.88 13.45
C MET A 34 -11.45 17.05 13.65
N LEU A 35 -10.70 15.94 13.72
CA LEU A 35 -9.24 15.94 13.78
C LEU A 35 -8.67 16.65 12.55
N ILE A 36 -9.08 16.23 11.36
CA ILE A 36 -8.62 16.85 10.11
C ILE A 36 -8.94 18.35 10.12
N SER A 37 -10.18 18.73 10.41
CA SER A 37 -10.58 20.14 10.44
C SER A 37 -9.76 20.96 11.44
N SER A 38 -9.47 20.42 12.63
CA SER A 38 -8.63 21.09 13.63
C SER A 38 -7.18 21.28 13.14
N LEU A 39 -6.63 20.28 12.46
CA LEU A 39 -5.23 20.31 12.00
C LEU A 39 -5.02 21.26 10.84
N ILE A 40 -5.94 21.28 9.87
CA ILE A 40 -5.81 22.13 8.69
C ILE A 40 -6.17 23.59 8.94
N ALA A 41 -6.92 23.90 10.01
CA ALA A 41 -7.37 25.25 10.32
C ALA A 41 -6.20 26.26 10.51
N LYS A 42 -5.01 25.77 10.88
CA LYS A 42 -3.80 26.59 11.08
C LYS A 42 -2.84 26.55 9.89
N VAL A 43 -3.21 25.86 8.81
CA VAL A 43 -2.35 25.70 7.63
C VAL A 43 -2.63 26.82 6.65
N GLU A 44 -1.67 27.72 6.53
CA GLU A 44 -1.69 28.81 5.55
C GLU A 44 -1.18 28.30 4.18
N LEU A 45 -1.93 28.65 3.12
CA LEU A 45 -1.56 28.41 1.73
C LEU A 45 -1.02 29.72 1.13
N ASP A 46 -0.06 29.62 0.22
CA ASP A 46 0.38 30.77 -0.56
C ASP A 46 -0.65 31.16 -1.64
N ALA A 47 -0.48 32.36 -2.20
CA ALA A 47 -1.40 32.88 -3.21
C ALA A 47 -1.53 31.95 -4.44
N ALA A 48 -0.41 31.37 -4.89
CA ALA A 48 -0.40 30.45 -6.02
C ALA A 48 -1.20 29.15 -5.74
N SER A 49 -1.10 28.59 -4.53
CA SER A 49 -1.86 27.41 -4.12
C SER A 49 -3.35 27.71 -3.99
N LEU A 50 -3.71 28.90 -3.50
CA LEU A 50 -5.11 29.34 -3.42
C LEU A 50 -5.73 29.53 -4.82
N GLU A 51 -4.99 30.14 -5.75
CA GLU A 51 -5.42 30.26 -7.15
C GLU A 51 -5.61 28.88 -7.82
N ALA A 52 -4.75 27.91 -7.50
CA ALA A 52 -4.83 26.55 -8.01
C ALA A 52 -5.98 25.71 -7.41
N ALA A 53 -6.62 26.18 -6.33
CA ALA A 53 -7.71 25.50 -5.63
C ALA A 53 -8.97 26.38 -5.54
N PRO A 54 -9.73 26.54 -6.65
CA PRO A 54 -10.91 27.41 -6.72
C PRO A 54 -12.10 26.96 -5.86
N SER A 55 -12.00 25.84 -5.12
CA SER A 55 -13.09 25.30 -4.31
C SER A 55 -12.60 24.80 -2.95
N GLU A 56 -13.48 24.92 -1.95
CA GLU A 56 -13.25 24.44 -0.58
C GLU A 56 -12.67 23.01 -0.48
N PRO A 57 -13.17 22.00 -1.22
CA PRO A 57 -12.58 20.65 -1.18
C PRO A 57 -11.13 20.60 -1.69
N GLN A 58 -10.80 21.39 -2.71
CA GLN A 58 -9.45 21.45 -3.26
C GLN A 58 -8.51 22.18 -2.30
N GLU A 59 -8.95 23.28 -1.68
CA GLU A 59 -8.14 23.96 -0.66
C GLU A 59 -7.86 23.03 0.52
N ARG A 60 -8.87 22.31 0.98
CA ARG A 60 -8.73 21.29 2.03
C ARG A 60 -7.68 20.24 1.66
N GLN A 61 -7.68 19.78 0.41
CA GLN A 61 -6.69 18.82 -0.09
C GLN A 61 -5.28 19.41 -0.09
N LEU A 62 -5.11 20.67 -0.50
CA LEU A 62 -3.82 21.35 -0.49
C LEU A 62 -3.30 21.59 0.93
N ARG A 63 -4.17 22.01 1.87
CA ARG A 63 -3.81 22.16 3.29
C ARG A 63 -3.37 20.83 3.90
N LEU A 64 -4.05 19.73 3.57
CA LEU A 64 -3.65 18.39 3.99
C LEU A 64 -2.29 17.97 3.42
N ALA A 65 -2.08 18.16 2.12
CA ALA A 65 -0.81 17.84 1.47
C ALA A 65 0.36 18.65 2.06
N LYS A 66 0.15 19.95 2.30
CA LYS A 66 1.11 20.82 2.97
C LYS A 66 1.41 20.36 4.39
N LEU A 67 0.38 20.10 5.20
CA LEU A 67 0.54 19.57 6.55
C LEU A 67 1.33 18.25 6.56
N ALA A 68 0.98 17.34 5.66
CA ALA A 68 1.67 16.06 5.52
C ALA A 68 3.15 16.26 5.21
N ARG A 69 3.47 17.12 4.25
CA ARG A 69 4.84 17.45 3.86
C ARG A 69 5.62 18.09 5.01
N ASP A 70 5.06 19.08 5.66
CA ASP A 70 5.71 19.84 6.74
C ASP A 70 6.01 18.93 7.95
N GLN A 71 5.12 17.97 8.25
CA GLN A 71 5.23 17.12 9.45
C GLN A 71 5.92 15.79 9.22
N PHE A 72 5.80 15.23 8.01
CA PHE A 72 6.26 13.87 7.70
C PHE A 72 7.24 13.81 6.53
N GLY A 73 7.52 14.92 5.84
CA GLY A 73 8.44 14.96 4.69
C GLY A 73 9.83 14.44 5.02
N ALA A 74 10.36 14.74 6.21
CA ALA A 74 11.65 14.22 6.67
C ALA A 74 11.68 12.69 6.86
N LYS A 75 10.52 12.03 6.97
CA LYS A 75 10.37 10.57 7.08
C LYS A 75 9.95 9.91 5.77
N ALA A 76 9.64 10.70 4.73
CA ALA A 76 9.09 10.21 3.48
C ALA A 76 10.04 9.25 2.76
N GLU A 77 11.33 9.54 2.73
CA GLU A 77 12.32 8.68 2.08
C GLU A 77 12.48 7.35 2.82
N ALA A 78 12.57 7.38 4.16
CA ALA A 78 12.62 6.16 4.96
C ALA A 78 11.38 5.28 4.73
N ARG A 79 10.19 5.89 4.66
CA ARG A 79 8.94 5.18 4.33
C ARG A 79 8.96 4.59 2.92
N PHE A 80 9.45 5.34 1.93
CA PHE A 80 9.63 4.87 0.56
C PHE A 80 10.53 3.63 0.50
N LEU A 81 11.67 3.66 1.19
CA LEU A 81 12.60 2.53 1.22
C LEU A 81 11.98 1.29 1.88
N GLN A 82 11.26 1.47 2.99
CA GLN A 82 10.52 0.38 3.66
C GLN A 82 9.47 -0.25 2.74
N GLN A 83 8.86 0.54 1.85
CA GLN A 83 7.81 0.09 0.95
C GLN A 83 8.28 -0.15 -0.49
N LYS A 84 9.60 -0.13 -0.76
CA LYS A 84 10.17 -0.23 -2.11
C LYS A 84 9.64 -1.46 -2.87
N GLY A 85 9.52 -2.60 -2.19
CA GLY A 85 8.97 -3.82 -2.80
C GLY A 85 7.49 -3.73 -3.19
N ARG A 86 6.70 -2.88 -2.53
CA ARG A 86 5.30 -2.60 -2.89
C ARG A 86 5.20 -1.62 -4.07
N LEU A 87 6.18 -0.74 -4.19
CA LEU A 87 6.20 0.33 -5.20
C LEU A 87 6.82 -0.13 -6.52
N ASP A 88 7.83 -1.01 -6.45
CA ASP A 88 8.46 -1.61 -7.62
C ASP A 88 7.48 -2.50 -8.37
N ARG A 89 7.45 -2.36 -9.70
CA ARG A 89 6.57 -3.11 -10.58
C ARG A 89 7.38 -4.09 -11.42
N VAL A 90 6.85 -5.29 -11.57
CA VAL A 90 7.47 -6.33 -12.40
C VAL A 90 6.47 -6.94 -13.36
N VAL A 91 6.99 -7.35 -14.52
CA VAL A 91 6.36 -8.30 -15.43
C VAL A 91 7.30 -9.49 -15.50
N TYR A 92 6.79 -10.69 -15.29
CA TYR A 92 7.58 -11.92 -15.38
C TYR A 92 6.76 -13.03 -16.04
N SER A 93 7.46 -13.94 -16.71
CA SER A 93 6.89 -15.19 -17.19
C SER A 93 7.04 -16.25 -16.11
N LEU A 94 6.02 -17.10 -15.93
CA LEU A 94 5.95 -18.12 -14.89
C LEU A 94 5.51 -19.46 -15.47
N LEU A 95 6.18 -20.51 -15.04
CA LEU A 95 5.87 -21.90 -15.32
C LEU A 95 5.81 -22.64 -13.99
N ARG A 96 4.64 -23.19 -13.66
CA ARG A 96 4.37 -23.92 -12.42
C ARG A 96 4.12 -25.39 -12.72
N LEU A 97 4.88 -26.27 -12.08
CA LEU A 97 4.91 -27.70 -12.37
C LEU A 97 4.92 -28.51 -11.07
N ASP A 98 4.35 -29.72 -11.08
CA ASP A 98 4.35 -30.62 -9.91
C ASP A 98 5.66 -31.42 -9.76
N SER A 99 6.43 -31.56 -10.85
CA SER A 99 7.63 -32.41 -10.87
C SER A 99 8.92 -31.61 -11.09
N ARG A 100 9.94 -31.96 -10.30
CA ARG A 100 11.31 -31.42 -10.46
C ARG A 100 11.91 -31.80 -11.81
N SER A 101 11.75 -33.04 -12.23
CA SER A 101 12.37 -33.54 -13.47
C SER A 101 11.82 -32.82 -14.68
N GLN A 102 10.50 -32.64 -14.72
CA GLN A 102 9.82 -31.89 -15.78
C GLN A 102 10.25 -30.42 -15.78
N ALA A 103 10.35 -29.80 -14.60
CA ALA A 103 10.82 -28.42 -14.52
C ALA A 103 12.26 -28.26 -15.02
N GLN A 104 13.14 -29.22 -14.71
CA GLN A 104 14.52 -29.21 -15.22
C GLN A 104 14.58 -29.37 -16.73
N GLU A 105 13.80 -30.30 -17.28
CA GLU A 105 13.73 -30.54 -18.73
C GLU A 105 13.23 -29.28 -19.46
N LEU A 106 12.10 -28.71 -19.04
CA LEU A 106 11.53 -27.53 -19.66
C LEU A 106 12.43 -26.31 -19.53
N TYR A 107 13.13 -26.15 -18.40
CA TYR A 107 14.14 -25.10 -18.24
C TYR A 107 15.26 -25.23 -19.28
N LEU A 108 15.80 -26.44 -19.48
CA LEU A 108 16.89 -26.67 -20.44
C LEU A 108 16.44 -26.38 -21.87
N GLN A 109 15.22 -26.79 -22.25
CA GLN A 109 14.65 -26.48 -23.57
C GLN A 109 14.58 -24.97 -23.80
N ILE A 110 14.13 -24.20 -22.81
CA ILE A 110 14.06 -22.73 -22.91
C ILE A 110 15.47 -22.13 -22.94
N ALA A 111 16.37 -22.58 -22.06
CA ALA A 111 17.72 -22.06 -21.93
C ALA A 111 18.56 -22.28 -23.20
N HIS A 112 18.33 -23.39 -23.91
CA HIS A 112 18.99 -23.70 -25.18
C HIS A 112 18.24 -23.16 -26.42
N GLY A 113 17.09 -22.52 -26.23
CA GLY A 113 16.27 -21.98 -27.33
C GLY A 113 15.58 -23.05 -28.19
N GLU A 114 15.40 -24.27 -27.65
CA GLU A 114 14.69 -25.37 -28.31
C GLU A 114 13.17 -25.19 -28.27
N ALA A 115 12.67 -24.43 -27.28
CA ALA A 115 11.25 -24.14 -27.12
C ALA A 115 11.03 -22.74 -26.52
N ASP A 116 9.90 -22.13 -26.90
CA ASP A 116 9.49 -20.82 -26.39
C ASP A 116 8.75 -20.94 -25.05
N PHE A 117 9.09 -20.04 -24.11
CA PHE A 117 8.46 -20.00 -22.78
C PHE A 117 6.92 -19.93 -22.86
N PRO A 118 6.30 -19.04 -23.67
CA PRO A 118 4.85 -18.95 -23.78
C PRO A 118 4.17 -20.25 -24.22
N GLU A 119 4.81 -21.00 -25.13
CA GLU A 119 4.29 -22.28 -25.61
C GLU A 119 4.29 -23.30 -24.47
N LEU A 120 5.41 -23.46 -23.77
CA LEU A 120 5.52 -24.39 -22.66
C LEU A 120 4.58 -24.01 -21.51
N ALA A 121 4.45 -22.72 -21.21
CA ALA A 121 3.55 -22.23 -20.17
C ALA A 121 2.07 -22.54 -20.47
N SER A 122 1.61 -22.28 -21.68
CA SER A 122 0.22 -22.57 -22.07
C SER A 122 -0.10 -24.06 -22.07
N ARG A 123 0.89 -24.92 -22.34
CA ARG A 123 0.70 -26.38 -22.41
C ARG A 123 0.84 -27.08 -21.05
N PHE A 124 1.81 -26.68 -20.23
CA PHE A 124 2.24 -27.44 -19.07
C PHE A 124 2.00 -26.76 -17.72
N SER A 125 1.80 -25.44 -17.68
CA SER A 125 1.68 -24.73 -16.41
C SER A 125 0.41 -25.13 -15.67
N GLN A 126 0.52 -25.30 -14.35
CA GLN A 126 -0.55 -25.77 -13.47
C GLN A 126 -1.30 -24.63 -12.76
N GLY A 127 -0.98 -23.37 -13.06
CA GLY A 127 -1.61 -22.19 -12.48
C GLY A 127 -2.38 -21.34 -13.50
N PRO A 128 -3.03 -20.26 -13.05
CA PRO A 128 -3.82 -19.38 -13.91
C PRO A 128 -3.01 -18.75 -15.05
N GLU A 129 -1.68 -18.65 -14.88
CA GLU A 129 -0.76 -18.18 -15.90
C GLU A 129 -0.76 -19.04 -17.18
N GLN A 130 -1.28 -20.27 -17.14
CA GLN A 130 -1.48 -21.07 -18.35
C GLN A 130 -2.30 -20.32 -19.41
N SER A 131 -3.35 -19.61 -18.97
CA SER A 131 -4.22 -18.80 -19.84
C SER A 131 -3.60 -17.50 -20.35
N THR A 132 -2.51 -17.05 -19.73
CA THR A 132 -1.78 -15.83 -20.11
C THR A 132 -0.46 -16.15 -20.79
N ASN A 133 -0.30 -17.37 -21.28
CA ASN A 133 0.95 -17.90 -21.84
C ASN A 133 2.15 -17.66 -20.90
N GLY A 134 1.94 -17.83 -19.61
CA GLY A 134 2.93 -17.66 -18.55
C GLY A 134 3.11 -16.23 -18.06
N VAL A 135 2.57 -15.21 -18.75
CA VAL A 135 2.85 -13.81 -18.41
C VAL A 135 2.07 -13.37 -17.18
N VAL A 136 2.76 -12.79 -16.21
CA VAL A 136 2.21 -12.20 -14.99
C VAL A 136 2.73 -10.76 -14.84
N GLY A 137 1.81 -9.80 -14.74
CA GLY A 137 2.15 -8.38 -14.52
C GLY A 137 1.49 -7.42 -15.50
N PRO A 138 1.69 -6.10 -15.34
CA PRO A 138 2.54 -5.45 -14.33
C PRO A 138 1.94 -5.47 -12.92
N VAL A 139 2.67 -6.05 -11.96
CA VAL A 139 2.24 -6.19 -10.55
C VAL A 139 3.31 -5.67 -9.58
N PRO A 140 2.94 -5.28 -8.34
CA PRO A 140 3.92 -5.02 -7.29
C PRO A 140 4.84 -6.22 -7.07
N LEU A 141 6.13 -5.98 -6.85
CA LEU A 141 7.09 -7.05 -6.59
C LEU A 141 6.71 -7.88 -5.35
N ASN A 142 6.17 -7.23 -4.31
CA ASN A 142 5.72 -7.90 -3.09
C ASN A 142 4.41 -8.72 -3.24
N GLN A 143 3.75 -8.67 -4.40
CA GLN A 143 2.61 -9.54 -4.69
C GLN A 143 3.06 -10.95 -5.08
N ALA A 144 4.26 -11.10 -5.63
CA ALA A 144 4.87 -12.40 -5.86
C ALA A 144 5.18 -13.09 -4.51
N HIS A 145 5.23 -14.43 -4.53
CA HIS A 145 5.69 -15.19 -3.38
C HIS A 145 7.10 -14.72 -2.94
N PRO A 146 7.43 -14.57 -1.65
CA PRO A 146 8.70 -13.97 -1.19
C PRO A 146 9.96 -14.54 -1.86
N SER A 147 10.05 -15.87 -1.96
CA SER A 147 11.17 -16.56 -2.64
C SER A 147 11.32 -16.17 -4.13
N LEU A 148 10.20 -15.98 -4.84
CA LEU A 148 10.22 -15.51 -6.23
C LEU A 148 10.58 -14.02 -6.28
N ALA A 149 10.00 -13.20 -5.40
CA ALA A 149 10.27 -11.77 -5.34
C ALA A 149 11.77 -11.47 -5.12
N ASP A 150 12.44 -12.23 -4.24
CA ASP A 150 13.87 -12.07 -3.99
C ASP A 150 14.73 -12.42 -5.20
N LYS A 151 14.38 -13.49 -5.92
CA LYS A 151 15.06 -13.87 -7.17
C LYS A 151 14.83 -12.86 -8.28
N LEU A 152 13.58 -12.38 -8.45
CA LEU A 152 13.25 -11.35 -9.44
C LEU A 152 13.97 -10.02 -9.15
N ARG A 153 14.17 -9.67 -7.87
CA ARG A 153 14.90 -8.45 -7.47
C ARG A 153 16.38 -8.51 -7.87
N ALA A 154 16.99 -9.70 -7.80
CA ALA A 154 18.38 -9.91 -8.17
C ALA A 154 18.59 -10.17 -9.67
N ALA A 155 17.52 -10.48 -10.41
CA ALA A 155 17.57 -10.82 -11.82
C ALA A 155 17.66 -9.57 -12.72
N GLN A 156 18.29 -9.74 -13.88
CA GLN A 156 18.20 -8.77 -14.97
C GLN A 156 16.99 -9.10 -15.87
N PRO A 157 16.36 -8.10 -16.52
CA PRO A 157 15.37 -8.38 -17.56
C PRO A 157 15.90 -9.34 -18.63
N GLY A 158 15.09 -10.32 -19.01
CA GLY A 158 15.44 -11.45 -19.85
C GLY A 158 16.03 -12.66 -19.12
N ALA A 159 16.48 -12.52 -17.87
CA ALA A 159 17.13 -13.60 -17.15
C ALA A 159 16.14 -14.73 -16.79
N LEU A 160 16.43 -15.93 -17.30
CA LEU A 160 15.73 -17.16 -16.95
C LEU A 160 16.27 -17.70 -15.63
N LEU A 161 15.38 -17.97 -14.68
CA LEU A 161 15.70 -18.51 -13.38
C LEU A 161 15.64 -20.04 -13.43
N GLU A 162 16.68 -20.69 -12.92
CA GLU A 162 16.70 -22.14 -12.72
C GLU A 162 15.50 -22.61 -11.88
N PRO A 163 14.99 -23.84 -12.11
CA PRO A 163 13.87 -24.38 -11.37
C PRO A 163 14.09 -24.36 -9.86
N PHE A 164 13.14 -23.79 -9.13
CA PHE A 164 13.18 -23.75 -7.68
C PHE A 164 11.81 -24.06 -7.08
N ARG A 165 11.80 -24.51 -5.83
CA ARG A 165 10.58 -24.92 -5.16
C ARG A 165 9.91 -23.76 -4.43
N ILE A 166 8.61 -23.60 -4.64
CA ILE A 166 7.70 -22.75 -3.85
C ILE A 166 6.57 -23.64 -3.36
N ASP A 167 6.46 -23.81 -2.04
CA ASP A 167 5.54 -24.76 -1.42
C ASP A 167 5.67 -26.16 -2.03
N ARG A 168 4.60 -26.64 -2.70
CA ARG A 168 4.55 -27.93 -3.39
C ARG A 168 5.00 -27.87 -4.85
N TRP A 169 5.14 -26.68 -5.42
CA TRP A 169 5.36 -26.48 -6.85
C TRP A 169 6.83 -26.27 -7.18
N TRP A 170 7.24 -26.78 -8.35
CA TRP A 170 8.45 -26.36 -9.04
C TRP A 170 8.13 -25.21 -9.97
N VAL A 171 8.94 -24.17 -9.88
CA VAL A 171 8.71 -22.91 -10.59
C VAL A 171 9.91 -22.60 -11.46
N ILE A 172 9.64 -22.29 -12.72
CA ILE A 172 10.57 -21.63 -13.64
C ILE A 172 10.01 -20.23 -13.85
N ALA A 173 10.88 -19.22 -13.82
CA ALA A 173 10.46 -17.85 -14.04
C ALA A 173 11.48 -17.12 -14.89
N ARG A 174 11.01 -16.14 -15.66
CA ARG A 174 11.87 -15.21 -16.39
C ARG A 174 11.41 -13.79 -16.11
N LEU A 175 12.33 -12.93 -15.69
CA LEU A 175 11.99 -11.52 -15.51
C LEU A 175 11.85 -10.89 -16.90
N GLU A 176 10.66 -10.38 -17.26
CA GLU A 176 10.46 -9.73 -18.56
C GLU A 176 10.76 -8.24 -18.45
N ARG A 177 10.24 -7.57 -17.42
CA ARG A 177 10.45 -6.14 -17.17
C ARG A 177 10.50 -5.86 -15.68
N TYR A 178 11.43 -5.01 -15.28
CA TYR A 178 11.53 -4.46 -13.92
C TYR A 178 11.43 -2.93 -14.00
N ALA A 179 10.45 -2.36 -13.31
CA ALA A 179 10.25 -0.93 -13.18
C ALA A 179 10.43 -0.54 -11.71
N ALA A 180 11.64 -0.09 -11.39
CA ALA A 180 11.97 0.42 -10.07
C ALA A 180 11.23 1.74 -9.84
N ALA A 181 10.53 1.85 -8.71
CA ALA A 181 10.03 3.13 -8.24
C ALA A 181 11.21 4.06 -7.90
N SER A 182 11.05 5.34 -8.23
CA SER A 182 11.98 6.42 -7.89
C SER A 182 11.41 7.27 -6.77
N PHE A 183 12.30 7.84 -5.95
CA PHE A 183 11.93 8.83 -4.96
C PHE A 183 12.03 10.23 -5.57
N ASP A 184 10.94 10.67 -6.21
CA ASP A 184 10.79 12.02 -6.74
C ASP A 184 9.87 12.87 -5.85
N ALA A 185 9.63 14.14 -6.23
CA ALA A 185 8.80 15.05 -5.45
C ALA A 185 7.36 14.52 -5.25
N ARG A 186 6.81 13.86 -6.26
CA ARG A 186 5.46 13.27 -6.20
C ARG A 186 5.44 12.07 -5.24
N MET A 187 6.46 11.22 -5.29
CA MET A 187 6.61 10.10 -4.37
C MET A 187 6.81 10.57 -2.93
N ALA A 188 7.62 11.61 -2.71
CA ALA A 188 7.82 12.20 -1.39
C ALA A 188 6.50 12.72 -0.79
N GLU A 189 5.69 13.40 -1.61
CA GLU A 189 4.36 13.85 -1.21
C GLU A 189 3.43 12.67 -0.90
N GLN A 190 3.38 11.64 -1.76
CA GLN A 190 2.59 10.44 -1.53
C GLN A 190 2.97 9.78 -0.19
N MET A 191 4.25 9.56 0.07
CA MET A 191 4.72 8.94 1.32
C MET A 191 4.39 9.79 2.55
N SER A 192 4.48 11.12 2.41
CA SER A 192 4.10 12.04 3.50
C SER A 192 2.61 11.95 3.81
N VAL A 193 1.76 11.89 2.78
CA VAL A 193 0.30 11.73 2.93
C VAL A 193 -0.05 10.39 3.55
N GLU A 194 0.58 9.29 3.11
CA GLU A 194 0.37 7.97 3.71
C GLU A 194 0.73 7.96 5.21
N LEU A 195 1.84 8.62 5.60
CA LEU A 195 2.24 8.75 7.01
C LEU A 195 1.26 9.60 7.83
N LEU A 196 0.73 10.69 7.26
CA LEU A 196 -0.30 11.50 7.91
C LEU A 196 -1.59 10.69 8.12
N GLN A 197 -2.00 9.90 7.12
CA GLN A 197 -3.18 9.03 7.20
C GLN A 197 -3.00 7.96 8.29
N GLU A 198 -1.85 7.30 8.34
CA GLU A 198 -1.55 6.32 9.38
C GLU A 198 -1.61 6.95 10.78
N TRP A 199 -1.05 8.16 10.93
CA TRP A 199 -1.14 8.90 12.18
C TRP A 199 -2.60 9.29 12.53
N LEU A 200 -3.40 9.74 11.56
CA LEU A 200 -4.82 10.08 11.76
C LEU A 200 -5.63 8.87 12.23
N GLN A 201 -5.40 7.70 11.65
CA GLN A 201 -6.05 6.45 12.06
C GLN A 201 -5.69 6.10 13.51
N GLN A 202 -4.41 6.17 13.86
CA GLN A 202 -3.94 5.91 15.22
C GLN A 202 -4.54 6.89 16.24
N GLU A 203 -4.55 8.18 15.91
CA GLU A 203 -5.11 9.21 16.78
C GLU A 203 -6.64 9.05 16.92
N THR A 204 -7.34 8.73 15.83
CA THR A 204 -8.79 8.48 15.85
C THR A 204 -9.12 7.30 16.76
N ALA A 205 -8.42 6.18 16.61
CA ALA A 205 -8.57 5.00 17.45
C ALA A 205 -8.26 5.32 18.93
N HIS A 206 -7.21 6.10 19.19
CA HIS A 206 -6.86 6.55 20.53
C HIS A 206 -7.99 7.39 21.16
N ARG A 207 -8.56 8.34 20.43
CA ARG A 207 -9.69 9.17 20.90
C ARG A 207 -10.95 8.35 21.14
N LEU A 208 -11.27 7.42 20.24
CA LEU A 208 -12.38 6.49 20.40
C LEU A 208 -12.24 5.69 21.70
N SER A 209 -11.07 5.10 21.94
CA SER A 209 -10.79 4.33 23.16
C SER A 209 -10.83 5.17 24.45
N ALA A 210 -10.55 6.47 24.36
CA ALA A 210 -10.65 7.38 25.50
C ALA A 210 -12.12 7.63 25.85
N LEU A 211 -12.99 7.79 24.85
CA LEU A 211 -14.43 7.95 25.06
C LEU A 211 -15.07 6.71 25.70
N ASP A 212 -14.67 5.51 25.27
CA ASP A 212 -15.21 4.26 25.83
C ASP A 212 -14.85 4.08 27.32
N ARG A 213 -13.65 4.54 27.74
CA ARG A 213 -13.24 4.52 29.14
C ARG A 213 -14.06 5.49 30.00
N THR A 214 -14.40 6.65 29.47
CA THR A 214 -15.22 7.66 30.19
C THR A 214 -16.67 7.20 30.35
N SER A 215 -17.22 6.45 29.38
CA SER A 215 -18.57 5.85 29.49
C SER A 215 -18.65 4.70 30.50
N GLY A 216 -17.56 3.95 30.72
CA GLY A 216 -17.52 2.83 31.67
C GLY A 216 -17.45 3.24 33.15
N ASP A 217 -16.90 4.41 33.47
CA ASP A 217 -16.74 4.89 34.86
C ASP A 217 -18.01 5.58 35.41
N ALA A 218 -18.91 6.04 34.53
CA ALA A 218 -20.19 6.64 34.91
C ALA A 218 -21.27 5.61 35.33
N SER A 219 -20.94 4.31 35.35
CA SER A 219 -21.86 3.21 35.68
C SER A 219 -21.56 2.51 37.01
N LYS A 220 -20.65 3.04 37.84
CA LYS A 220 -20.40 2.50 39.18
C LYS A 220 -21.16 3.34 40.22
N PRO A 221 -22.06 2.74 41.03
CA PRO A 221 -22.81 3.44 42.07
C PRO A 221 -21.93 3.85 43.25
#